data_AF-A0A7S2AYU1-F1
#
_entry.id   AF-A0A7S2AYU1-F1
#
_cell.length_a   1.000
_cell.length_b   1.000
_cell.length_c   1.000
_cell.angle_alpha   90.00
_cell.angle_beta   90.00
_cell.angle_gamma   90.00
#
_symmetry.space_group_name_H-M   'P 1'
#
loop_
_entity.id
_entity.type
_entity.pdbx_description
1 polymer ?
#
loop_
_entity_poly.entity_id
_entity_poly.type
_entity_poly.pdbx_seq_one_letter_code
_entity_poly.pdbx_strand_id
1 'polypeptide(L)'
;MQGFQQQMGAAQQPQRVVPLQNIVTSEEVMASGVLGDEEVQKILIDMLPVEAQNPAELEATVRSPQFRQTLASLTNALQTENYNSIFANFSLDTSAGAAALAQGNNVEAFLQAIEAQARAAADAAGEGKSGDEKTGP
;
A
#
# COMPACT_ATOMS: atom_id res chain seq x y z
N MET A 1 -48.41 -25.17 -16.31
CA MET A 1 -47.67 -23.89 -16.37
C MET A 1 -46.74 -23.79 -15.15
N GLN A 2 -45.71 -24.63 -15.10
CA GLN A 2 -44.71 -24.72 -14.03
C GLN A 2 -43.35 -24.71 -14.73
N GLY A 3 -42.52 -23.69 -14.49
CA GLY A 3 -41.20 -23.62 -15.12
C GLY A 3 -40.46 -22.28 -15.10
N PHE A 4 -41.06 -21.19 -14.60
CA PHE A 4 -40.45 -19.84 -14.68
C PHE A 4 -39.89 -19.27 -13.38
N GLN A 5 -39.75 -20.06 -12.32
CA GLN A 5 -39.32 -19.55 -11.00
C GLN A 5 -38.03 -20.21 -10.48
N GLN A 6 -37.07 -20.49 -11.36
CA GLN A 6 -35.72 -20.93 -10.99
C GLN A 6 -34.66 -20.17 -11.79
N GLN A 7 -34.68 -18.84 -11.77
CA GLN A 7 -33.55 -18.07 -12.25
C GLN A 7 -33.49 -16.68 -11.62
N MET A 8 -33.14 -16.60 -10.35
CA MET A 8 -32.50 -15.40 -9.78
C MET A 8 -31.94 -15.75 -8.39
N GLY A 9 -30.65 -16.08 -8.39
CA GLY A 9 -29.90 -16.42 -7.19
C GLY A 9 -28.42 -16.57 -7.52
N ALA A 10 -27.88 -15.68 -8.36
CA ALA A 10 -26.43 -15.52 -8.46
C ALA A 10 -25.99 -14.86 -7.16
N ALA A 11 -25.64 -15.70 -6.17
CA ALA A 11 -25.00 -15.27 -4.95
C ALA A 11 -23.73 -14.50 -5.35
N GLN A 12 -23.72 -13.20 -5.10
CA GLN A 12 -22.51 -12.40 -5.12
C GLN A 12 -21.56 -13.04 -4.10
N GLN A 13 -20.51 -13.69 -4.57
CA GLN A 13 -19.49 -14.23 -3.68
C GLN A 13 -18.89 -13.05 -2.93
N PRO A 14 -18.88 -13.05 -1.57
CA PRO A 14 -18.22 -12.00 -0.83
C PRO A 14 -16.75 -11.99 -1.26
N GLN A 15 -16.31 -10.88 -1.86
CA GLN A 15 -14.92 -10.69 -2.22
C GLN A 15 -14.09 -10.80 -0.94
N ARG A 16 -13.15 -11.76 -0.94
CA ARG A 16 -12.27 -11.97 0.21
C ARG A 16 -11.24 -10.84 0.21
N VAL A 17 -11.40 -9.91 1.14
CA VAL A 17 -10.38 -8.90 1.42
C VAL A 17 -9.10 -9.62 1.87
N VAL A 18 -8.01 -9.41 1.14
CA VAL A 18 -6.69 -9.94 1.50
C VAL A 18 -6.05 -8.96 2.49
N PRO A 19 -5.68 -9.39 3.70
CA PRO A 19 -5.19 -8.49 4.73
C PRO A 19 -3.69 -8.16 4.52
N LEU A 20 -3.24 -6.97 4.96
CA LEU A 20 -1.89 -6.47 4.68
C LEU A 20 -0.79 -7.39 5.20
N GLN A 21 -0.97 -8.04 6.36
CA GLN A 21 0.03 -8.97 6.92
C GLN A 21 0.24 -10.24 6.09
N ASN A 22 -0.65 -10.50 5.12
CA ASN A 22 -0.51 -11.60 4.15
C ASN A 22 0.08 -11.11 2.82
N ILE A 23 0.19 -9.80 2.62
CA ILE A 23 0.79 -9.17 1.44
C ILE A 23 2.22 -8.76 1.81
N VAL A 24 2.39 -7.89 2.80
CA VAL A 24 3.70 -7.41 3.26
C VAL A 24 4.31 -8.44 4.22
N THR A 25 4.69 -9.59 3.67
CA THR A 25 5.40 -10.64 4.41
C THR A 25 6.89 -10.35 4.45
N SER A 26 7.59 -10.84 5.48
CA SER A 26 9.05 -10.69 5.54
C SER A 26 9.75 -11.32 4.35
N GLU A 27 9.23 -12.42 3.82
CA GLU A 27 9.79 -13.09 2.64
C GLU A 27 9.65 -12.23 1.39
N GLU A 28 8.48 -11.65 1.15
CA GLU A 28 8.27 -10.76 -0.01
C GLU A 28 9.07 -9.47 0.09
N VAL A 29 9.17 -8.87 1.29
CA VAL A 29 10.00 -7.67 1.49
C VAL A 29 11.46 -7.97 1.19
N MET A 30 12.02 -9.07 1.71
CA MET A 30 13.40 -9.45 1.43
C MET A 30 13.62 -9.80 -0.04
N ALA A 31 12.68 -10.53 -0.66
CA ALA A 31 12.77 -10.95 -2.05
C ALA A 31 12.64 -9.78 -3.05
N SER A 32 11.93 -8.71 -2.67
CA SER A 32 11.78 -7.51 -3.51
C SER A 32 13.10 -6.76 -3.74
N GLY A 33 14.10 -6.97 -2.87
CA GLY A 33 15.36 -6.21 -2.90
C GLY A 33 15.25 -4.79 -2.35
N VAL A 34 14.08 -4.36 -1.87
CA VAL A 34 13.84 -2.98 -1.39
C VAL A 34 14.75 -2.57 -0.23
N LEU A 35 15.14 -3.53 0.62
CA LEU A 35 16.07 -3.26 1.75
C LEU A 35 17.54 -3.20 1.31
N GLY A 36 17.84 -3.52 0.05
CA GLY A 36 19.17 -3.37 -0.53
C GLY A 36 19.42 -2.00 -1.17
N ASP A 37 18.39 -1.16 -1.29
CA ASP A 37 18.52 0.22 -1.74
C ASP A 37 18.96 1.11 -0.57
N GLU A 38 20.14 1.75 -0.70
CA GLU A 38 20.73 2.56 0.38
C GLU A 38 19.87 3.78 0.76
N GLU A 39 19.18 4.40 -0.20
CA GLU A 39 18.32 5.56 0.07
C GLU A 39 17.08 5.12 0.84
N VAL A 40 16.46 4.02 0.42
CA VAL A 40 15.31 3.45 1.13
C VAL A 40 15.71 2.98 2.52
N GLN A 41 16.83 2.27 2.63
CA GLN A 41 17.33 1.75 3.89
C GLN A 41 17.59 2.87 4.90
N LYS A 42 18.19 3.97 4.46
CA LYS A 42 18.43 5.14 5.31
C LYS A 42 17.14 5.72 5.88
N ILE A 43 16.13 5.93 5.02
CA ILE A 43 14.82 6.46 5.44
C ILE A 43 14.17 5.52 6.47
N LEU A 44 14.20 4.21 6.21
CA LEU A 44 13.60 3.21 7.10
C LEU A 44 14.34 3.12 8.44
N ILE A 45 15.68 3.18 8.43
CA ILE A 45 16.51 3.17 9.65
C ILE A 45 16.21 4.39 10.52
N ASP A 46 16.07 5.57 9.93
CA ASP A 46 15.77 6.80 10.67
C ASP A 46 14.40 6.75 11.37
N MET A 47 13.48 5.90 10.91
CA MET A 47 12.17 5.67 11.53
C MET A 47 12.17 4.60 12.63
N LEU A 48 13.24 3.83 12.78
CA LEU A 48 13.36 2.87 13.88
C LEU A 48 13.56 3.59 15.22
N PRO A 49 13.23 2.93 16.35
CA PRO A 49 13.62 3.42 17.68
C PRO A 49 15.12 3.72 17.73
N VAL A 50 15.51 4.76 18.48
CA VAL A 50 16.89 5.28 18.53
C VAL A 50 17.90 4.17 18.87
N GLU A 51 17.51 3.21 19.71
CA GLU A 51 18.34 2.09 20.13
C GLU A 51 18.55 1.03 19.02
N ALA A 52 17.75 1.08 17.96
CA ALA A 52 17.65 0.08 16.91
C ALA A 52 17.90 0.66 15.50
N GLN A 53 18.49 1.86 15.38
CA GLN A 53 18.75 2.52 14.10
C GLN A 53 19.96 1.93 13.36
N ASN A 54 19.87 0.67 12.93
CA ASN A 54 20.88 0.03 12.10
C ASN A 54 20.27 -1.03 11.14
N PRO A 55 21.02 -1.43 10.09
CA PRO A 55 20.57 -2.41 9.10
C PRO A 55 20.05 -3.74 9.65
N ALA A 56 20.74 -4.31 10.63
CA ALA A 56 20.41 -5.63 11.16
C ALA A 56 19.08 -5.59 11.92
N GLU A 57 18.84 -4.51 12.67
CA GLU A 57 17.60 -4.29 13.40
C GLU A 57 16.41 -3.98 12.48
N LEU A 58 16.65 -3.33 11.33
CA LEU A 58 15.62 -3.18 10.30
C LEU A 58 15.13 -4.55 9.79
N GLU A 59 16.05 -5.44 9.44
CA GLU A 59 15.70 -6.80 9.02
C GLU A 59 15.01 -7.59 10.14
N ALA A 60 15.50 -7.47 11.38
CA ALA A 60 14.88 -8.11 12.54
C ALA A 60 13.45 -7.60 12.78
N THR A 61 13.22 -6.29 12.61
CA THR A 61 11.91 -5.65 12.74
C THR A 61 10.94 -6.20 11.70
N VAL A 62 11.32 -6.29 10.43
CA VAL A 62 10.48 -6.83 9.35
C VAL A 62 10.11 -8.30 9.61
N ARG A 63 11.01 -9.09 10.18
CA ARG A 63 10.77 -10.49 10.55
C ARG A 63 10.00 -10.66 11.86
N SER A 64 9.77 -9.58 12.61
CA SER A 64 9.21 -9.65 13.95
C SER A 64 7.70 -9.97 13.94
N PRO A 65 7.21 -10.72 14.94
CA PRO A 65 5.77 -10.88 15.14
C PRO A 65 5.03 -9.55 15.36
N GLN A 66 5.70 -8.58 16.01
CA GLN A 66 5.14 -7.27 16.33
C GLN A 66 4.82 -6.48 15.05
N PHE A 67 5.73 -6.49 14.08
CA PHE A 67 5.49 -5.83 12.78
C PHE A 67 4.26 -6.43 12.07
N ARG A 68 4.13 -7.76 12.06
CA ARG A 68 2.96 -8.44 11.48
C ARG A 68 1.67 -8.10 12.22
N GLN A 69 1.71 -7.98 13.56
CA GLN A 69 0.56 -7.56 14.36
C GLN A 69 0.15 -6.11 14.07
N THR A 70 1.12 -5.22 13.86
CA THR A 70 0.85 -3.83 13.45
C THR A 70 0.16 -3.78 12.10
N LEU A 71 0.59 -4.57 11.12
CA LEU A 71 -0.09 -4.68 9.81
C LEU A 71 -1.52 -5.23 9.94
N ALA A 72 -1.75 -6.20 10.84
CA ALA A 72 -3.08 -6.70 11.12
C ALA A 72 -3.96 -5.63 11.78
N SER A 73 -3.41 -4.83 12.70
CA SER A 73 -4.10 -3.70 13.32
C SER A 73 -4.46 -2.63 12.28
N LEU A 74 -3.52 -2.27 11.41
CA LEU A 74 -3.76 -1.34 10.30
C LEU A 74 -4.84 -1.85 9.34
N THR A 75 -4.79 -3.14 8.98
CA THR A 75 -5.82 -3.77 8.15
C THR A 75 -7.21 -3.65 8.77
N ASN A 76 -7.33 -3.93 10.08
CA ASN A 76 -8.60 -3.77 10.79
C ASN A 76 -9.05 -2.30 10.79
N ALA A 77 -8.13 -1.36 11.05
CA ALA A 77 -8.45 0.06 11.07
C ALA A 77 -8.98 0.56 9.71
N LEU A 78 -8.41 0.09 8.60
CA LEU A 78 -8.89 0.37 7.23
C LEU A 78 -10.32 -0.14 6.98
N GLN A 79 -10.76 -1.16 7.70
CA GLN A 79 -12.13 -1.73 7.59
C GLN A 79 -13.14 -1.04 8.51
N THR A 80 -12.70 -0.06 9.30
CA THR A 80 -13.57 0.68 10.24
C THR A 80 -13.85 2.10 9.75
N GLU A 81 -14.64 2.84 10.54
CA GLU A 81 -14.89 4.27 10.34
C GLU A 81 -13.62 5.15 10.34
N ASN A 82 -12.48 4.61 10.80
CA ASN A 82 -11.18 5.28 10.76
C ASN A 82 -10.57 5.41 9.36
N TYR A 83 -11.14 4.78 8.32
CA TYR A 83 -10.63 4.78 6.95
C TYR A 83 -10.24 6.18 6.44
N ASN A 84 -11.15 7.15 6.53
CA ASN A 84 -10.89 8.50 6.02
C ASN A 84 -9.76 9.21 6.79
N SER A 85 -9.69 9.01 8.10
CA SER A 85 -8.61 9.56 8.93
C SER A 85 -7.27 8.97 8.55
N ILE A 86 -7.21 7.67 8.23
CA ILE A 86 -5.97 7.03 7.76
C ILE A 86 -5.50 7.67 6.46
N PHE A 87 -6.39 7.80 5.46
CA PHE A 87 -6.05 8.46 4.19
C PHE A 87 -5.53 9.88 4.39
N ALA A 88 -6.18 10.66 5.26
CA ALA A 88 -5.73 12.02 5.57
C ALA A 88 -4.34 12.04 6.22
N ASN A 89 -4.05 11.15 7.18
CA ASN A 89 -2.73 11.07 7.83
C ASN A 89 -1.61 10.72 6.85
N PHE A 90 -1.88 9.85 5.88
CA PHE A 90 -0.93 9.50 4.82
C PHE A 90 -0.95 10.48 3.62
N SER A 91 -1.79 11.52 3.68
CA SER A 91 -2.01 12.47 2.57
C SER A 91 -2.34 11.78 1.24
N LEU A 92 -3.17 10.73 1.31
CA LEU A 92 -3.59 9.92 0.17
C LEU A 92 -4.91 10.44 -0.42
N ASP A 93 -5.02 10.39 -1.74
CA ASP A 93 -6.28 10.65 -2.43
C ASP A 93 -7.21 9.44 -2.37
N THR A 94 -8.41 9.62 -1.82
CA THR A 94 -9.44 8.58 -1.73
C THR A 94 -10.04 8.21 -3.08
N SER A 95 -9.92 9.09 -4.09
CA SER A 95 -10.48 8.87 -5.43
C SER A 95 -9.76 7.75 -6.19
N ALA A 96 -8.45 7.58 -5.97
CA ALA A 96 -7.62 6.58 -6.63
C ALA A 96 -8.09 5.14 -6.37
N GLY A 97 -8.69 4.88 -5.21
CA GLY A 97 -9.20 3.57 -4.80
C GLY A 97 -10.72 3.41 -4.86
N ALA A 98 -11.45 4.36 -5.46
CA ALA A 98 -12.91 4.43 -5.35
C ALA A 98 -13.63 3.18 -5.88
N ALA A 99 -13.10 2.54 -6.93
CA ALA A 99 -13.67 1.33 -7.50
C ALA A 99 -13.53 0.11 -6.58
N ALA A 100 -12.38 -0.04 -5.93
CA ALA A 100 -12.15 -1.10 -4.94
C ALA A 100 -12.99 -0.85 -3.67
N LEU A 101 -13.09 0.41 -3.24
CA LEU A 101 -13.92 0.80 -2.11
C LEU A 101 -15.41 0.52 -2.34
N ALA A 102 -15.92 0.80 -3.54
CA ALA A 102 -17.31 0.49 -3.93
C ALA A 102 -17.62 -1.02 -3.90
N GLN A 103 -16.59 -1.87 -4.01
CA GLN A 103 -16.70 -3.32 -3.89
C GLN A 103 -16.48 -3.82 -2.45
N GLY A 104 -16.23 -2.92 -1.49
CA GLY A 104 -15.95 -3.25 -0.10
C GLY A 104 -14.51 -3.71 0.14
N ASN A 105 -13.60 -3.50 -0.82
CA ASN A 105 -12.19 -3.85 -0.69
C ASN A 105 -11.35 -2.63 -0.29
N ASN A 106 -11.47 -2.24 0.98
CA ASN A 106 -10.78 -1.06 1.53
C ASN A 106 -9.25 -1.20 1.51
N VAL A 107 -8.73 -2.43 1.61
CA VAL A 107 -7.28 -2.68 1.56
C VAL A 107 -6.74 -2.43 0.16
N GLU A 108 -7.43 -2.93 -0.87
CA GLU A 108 -7.04 -2.65 -2.25
C GLU A 108 -7.19 -1.17 -2.60
N ALA A 109 -8.24 -0.50 -2.13
CA ALA A 109 -8.41 0.94 -2.31
C ALA A 109 -7.24 1.75 -1.71
N PHE A 110 -6.75 1.34 -0.53
CA PHE A 110 -5.58 1.93 0.11
C PHE A 110 -4.29 1.71 -0.67
N LEU A 111 -4.06 0.49 -1.17
CA LEU A 111 -2.89 0.17 -1.98
C LEU A 111 -2.88 0.93 -3.32
N GLN A 112 -4.04 1.03 -3.99
CA GLN A 112 -4.19 1.82 -5.22
C GLN A 112 -3.89 3.30 -5.00
N ALA A 113 -4.28 3.85 -3.85
CA ALA A 113 -3.96 5.24 -3.50
C ALA A 113 -2.47 5.48 -3.26
N ILE A 114 -1.78 4.53 -2.60
CA ILE A 114 -0.32 4.58 -2.42
C ILE A 114 0.40 4.49 -3.77
N GLU A 115 -0.03 3.57 -4.64
CA GLU A 115 0.57 3.40 -5.97
C GLU A 115 0.39 4.66 -6.83
N ALA A 116 -0.81 5.26 -6.82
CA ALA A 116 -1.08 6.50 -7.53
C ALA A 116 -0.19 7.66 -7.03
N GLN A 117 0.01 7.77 -5.71
CA GLN A 117 0.90 8.78 -5.12
C GLN A 117 2.35 8.55 -5.55
N ALA A 118 2.84 7.31 -5.48
CA ALA A 118 4.20 6.96 -5.88
C ALA A 118 4.45 7.26 -7.37
N ARG A 119 3.47 6.97 -8.23
CA ARG A 119 3.55 7.26 -9.66
C ARG A 119 3.57 8.76 -9.95
N ALA A 120 2.69 9.53 -9.31
CA ALA A 120 2.69 10.99 -9.43
C ALA A 120 4.03 11.61 -8.99
N ALA A 121 4.63 11.09 -7.92
CA ALA A 121 5.96 11.52 -7.46
C ALA A 121 7.06 11.19 -8.48
N ALA A 122 7.01 10.01 -9.11
CA ALA A 122 7.95 9.61 -10.15
C ALA A 122 7.82 10.47 -11.43
N ASP A 123 6.58 10.77 -11.86
CA ASP A 123 6.31 11.61 -13.03
C ASP A 123 6.82 13.04 -12.81
N ALA A 124 6.60 13.61 -11.61
CA ALA A 124 7.10 14.94 -11.24
C ALA A 124 8.64 15.00 -11.19
N ALA A 125 9.31 13.90 -10.81
CA ALA A 125 10.77 13.82 -10.84
C ALA A 125 11.34 13.65 -12.27
N GLY A 126 10.56 13.12 -13.21
CA GLY A 126 10.95 12.88 -14.60
C GLY A 126 10.85 14.10 -15.52
N GLU A 127 9.94 15.04 -15.25
CA GLU A 127 9.71 16.22 -16.11
C GLU A 127 10.82 17.30 -16.01
N GLY A 128 11.77 17.18 -15.08
CA GLY A 128 12.83 18.18 -14.86
C GLY A 128 14.10 18.08 -15.74
N LYS A 129 14.19 17.12 -16.69
CA LYS A 129 15.45 16.87 -17.45
C LYS A 129 15.42 17.17 -18.96
N SER A 130 14.31 17.65 -19.53
CA SER A 130 14.23 17.99 -20.96
C SER A 130 14.05 19.49 -21.18
N GLY A 131 15.13 20.26 -21.11
CA GLY A 131 15.03 21.71 -21.32
C GLY A 131 16.33 22.51 -21.32
N ASP A 132 17.42 22.01 -21.89
CA ASP A 132 18.50 22.89 -22.38
C ASP A 132 19.29 22.22 -23.52
N GLU A 133 18.64 22.10 -24.68
CA GLU A 133 19.37 22.03 -25.95
C GLU A 133 18.52 22.68 -27.04
N LYS A 134 18.64 24.01 -27.18
CA LYS A 134 18.48 24.67 -28.48
C LYS A 134 19.08 26.08 -28.51
N THR A 135 20.19 26.15 -29.24
CA THR A 135 20.49 27.11 -30.31
C THR A 135 20.67 28.60 -30.00
N GLY A 136 21.91 29.05 -30.19
CA GLY A 136 22.25 30.17 -31.08
C GLY A 136 23.07 31.29 -30.43
N PRO A 137 23.81 32.10 -31.21
CA PRO A 137 23.95 32.12 -32.68
C PRO A 137 25.25 31.51 -33.22
#